data_AF-A0A954NW63-F1
#
_entry.id   AF-A0A954NW63-F1
#
_cell.length_a   1.000
_cell.length_b   1.000
_cell.length_c   1.000
_cell.angle_alpha   90.00
_cell.angle_beta   90.00
_cell.angle_gamma   90.00
#
_symmetry.space_group_name_H-M   'P 1'
#
loop_
_entity.id
_entity.type
_entity.pdbx_description
1 polymer ?
#
loop_
_entity_poly.entity_id
_entity_poly.type
_entity_poly.pdbx_seq_one_letter_code
_entity_poly.pdbx_strand_id
1 'polypeptide(L)'
;IEMASPVISEEHLYLLERRSGVLHCVNAETGAMAYEKRIPGARAFWASPWVQGDRVYCPDDSGTTHILQGGPAFKVLGKNTIEERIWSTAAFANGAMYLRTVDSLYCIAP
;
A
#
# COMPACT_ATOMS: atom_id res chain seq x y z
N ILE A 1 -2.23 1.15 -17.05
CA ILE A 1 -3.29 1.99 -16.45
C ILE A 1 -3.45 1.65 -14.98
N GLU A 2 -3.57 0.40 -14.56
CA GLU A 2 -3.34 0.00 -13.15
C GLU A 2 -2.94 -1.48 -13.12
N MET A 3 -2.23 -1.94 -12.09
CA MET A 3 -2.00 -3.37 -11.87
C MET A 3 -2.25 -3.77 -10.41
N ALA A 4 -1.99 -2.85 -9.47
CA ALA A 4 -2.47 -2.99 -8.11
C ALA A 4 -4.01 -2.88 -8.09
N SER A 5 -4.66 -3.81 -7.41
CA SER A 5 -6.06 -3.65 -7.05
C SER A 5 -6.20 -2.54 -5.99
N PRO A 6 -7.25 -1.73 -6.04
CA PRO A 6 -7.55 -0.79 -4.96
C PRO A 6 -7.79 -1.49 -3.63
N VAL A 7 -7.64 -0.76 -2.53
CA VAL A 7 -8.05 -1.21 -1.19
C VAL A 7 -8.98 -0.18 -0.56
N ILE A 8 -9.95 -0.65 0.24
CA ILE A 8 -10.82 0.21 1.03
C ILE A 8 -10.33 0.26 2.48
N SER A 9 -10.26 1.46 3.06
CA SER A 9 -10.06 1.69 4.49
C SER A 9 -11.16 2.64 4.96
N GLU A 10 -11.97 2.19 5.91
CA GLU A 10 -13.17 2.93 6.34
C GLU A 10 -14.07 3.29 5.13
N GLU A 11 -14.30 4.58 4.90
CA GLU A 11 -15.15 5.10 3.82
C GLU A 11 -14.37 5.48 2.55
N HIS A 12 -13.07 5.17 2.49
CA HIS A 12 -12.19 5.67 1.43
C HIS A 12 -11.54 4.53 0.64
N LEU A 13 -11.58 4.65 -0.68
CA LEU A 13 -10.91 3.81 -1.66
C LEU A 13 -9.54 4.38 -2.00
N TYR A 14 -8.51 3.54 -1.99
CA TYR A 14 -7.12 3.90 -2.24
C TYR A 14 -6.64 3.24 -3.52
N LEU A 15 -6.21 4.04 -4.50
CA LEU A 15 -5.72 3.57 -5.79
C LEU A 15 -4.28 4.02 -6.01
N LEU A 16 -3.40 3.06 -6.32
CA LEU A 16 -1.99 3.32 -6.56
C LEU A 16 -1.69 3.37 -8.06
N GLU A 17 -1.22 4.52 -8.52
CA GLU A 17 -0.69 4.63 -9.87
C GLU A 17 0.63 3.87 -10.01
N ARG A 18 0.62 2.90 -10.92
CA ARG A 18 1.72 1.95 -11.12
C ARG A 18 3.14 2.56 -11.16
N ARG A 19 3.36 3.68 -11.86
CA ARG A 19 4.73 4.18 -12.14
C ARG A 19 5.05 5.54 -11.53
N SER A 20 4.03 6.33 -11.21
CA SER A 20 4.22 7.71 -10.76
C SER A 20 4.42 7.80 -9.25
N GLY A 21 4.12 6.75 -8.48
CA GLY A 21 4.12 6.85 -7.02
C GLY A 21 2.95 7.71 -6.48
N VAL A 22 1.97 8.02 -7.33
CA VAL A 22 0.77 8.78 -6.96
C VAL A 22 -0.26 7.83 -6.35
N LEU A 23 -0.84 8.27 -5.24
CA LEU A 23 -1.99 7.67 -4.58
C LEU A 23 -3.19 8.57 -4.77
N HIS A 24 -4.30 7.96 -5.17
CA HIS A 24 -5.63 8.55 -5.16
C HIS A 24 -6.39 8.04 -3.93
N CYS A 25 -7.00 8.94 -3.19
CA CYS A 25 -7.93 8.63 -2.11
C CYS A 25 -9.29 9.20 -2.49
N VAL A 26 -10.28 8.32 -2.63
CA VAL A 26 -11.62 8.64 -3.12
C VAL A 26 -12.62 8.20 -2.07
N ASN A 27 -13.62 9.02 -1.77
CA ASN A 27 -14.74 8.56 -0.96
C ASN A 27 -15.48 7.44 -1.70
N ALA A 28 -15.58 6.27 -1.09
CA ALA A 28 -16.02 5.03 -1.74
C ALA A 28 -17.52 5.05 -2.10
N GLU A 29 -18.33 5.82 -1.37
CA GLU A 29 -19.78 5.95 -1.62
C GLU A 29 -20.07 6.95 -2.74
N THR A 30 -19.45 8.13 -2.67
CA THR A 30 -19.76 9.27 -3.55
C THR A 30 -18.89 9.35 -4.80
N GLY A 31 -17.73 8.69 -4.80
CA GLY A 31 -16.71 8.83 -5.84
C GLY A 31 -15.95 10.16 -5.79
N ALA A 32 -16.17 11.00 -4.77
CA ALA A 32 -15.49 12.28 -4.65
C ALA A 32 -14.00 12.10 -4.29
N MET A 33 -13.10 12.78 -5.00
CA MET A 33 -11.67 12.77 -4.70
C MET A 33 -11.39 13.51 -3.38
N ALA A 34 -10.89 12.81 -2.37
CA ALA A 34 -10.41 13.42 -1.13
C ALA A 34 -9.01 14.01 -1.32
N TYR A 35 -8.10 13.27 -1.95
CA TYR A 35 -6.80 13.77 -2.37
C TYR A 35 -6.15 12.93 -3.46
N GLU A 36 -5.29 13.59 -4.25
CA GLU A 36 -4.33 12.99 -5.15
C GLU A 36 -2.93 13.46 -4.73
N LYS A 37 -2.07 12.53 -4.27
CA LYS A 37 -0.75 12.87 -3.74
C LYS A 37 0.30 11.85 -4.14
N ARG A 38 1.49 12.34 -4.47
CA ARG A 38 2.69 11.50 -4.59
C ARG A 38 3.18 11.10 -3.21
N ILE A 39 3.36 9.79 -3.00
CA ILE A 39 4.00 9.28 -1.80
C ILE A 39 5.51 9.59 -1.88
N PRO A 40 6.09 10.34 -0.93
CA PRO A 40 7.50 10.73 -0.98
C PRO A 40 8.44 9.53 -1.08
N GLY A 41 9.28 9.51 -2.11
CA GLY A 41 10.25 8.44 -2.34
C GLY A 41 9.67 7.12 -2.86
N ALA A 42 8.36 7.04 -3.09
CA ALA A 42 7.75 5.84 -3.66
C ALA A 42 8.22 5.58 -5.08
N ARG A 43 8.49 4.31 -5.37
CA ARG A 43 8.78 3.81 -6.72
C ARG A 43 7.53 3.22 -7.36
N ALA A 44 7.72 2.36 -8.36
CA ALA A 44 6.61 1.69 -9.01
C ALA A 44 5.86 0.77 -8.05
N PHE A 45 4.54 0.69 -8.18
CA PHE A 45 3.69 -0.22 -7.43
C PHE A 45 3.27 -1.39 -8.33
N TRP A 46 3.68 -2.60 -7.93
CA TRP A 46 3.28 -3.86 -8.57
C TRP A 46 2.33 -4.67 -7.68
N ALA A 47 2.63 -4.69 -6.38
CA ALA A 47 1.78 -5.27 -5.38
C ALA A 47 0.59 -4.35 -5.05
N SER A 48 -0.54 -4.94 -4.66
CA SER A 48 -1.68 -4.17 -4.19
C SER A 48 -1.43 -3.65 -2.78
N PRO A 49 -1.97 -2.48 -2.41
CA PRO A 49 -1.96 -2.04 -1.03
C PRO A 49 -2.83 -2.96 -0.15
N TRP A 50 -2.59 -2.94 1.16
CA TRP A 50 -3.44 -3.60 2.14
C TRP A 50 -3.73 -2.67 3.32
N VAL A 51 -4.71 -3.06 4.14
CA VAL A 51 -5.14 -2.32 5.33
C VAL A 51 -4.94 -3.17 6.57
N GLN A 52 -4.44 -2.55 7.63
CA GLN A 52 -4.40 -3.13 8.98
C GLN A 52 -4.75 -2.04 9.99
N GLY A 53 -5.89 -2.19 10.67
CA GLY A 53 -6.43 -1.14 11.53
C GLY A 53 -6.81 0.10 10.70
N ASP A 54 -6.31 1.27 11.12
CA ASP A 54 -6.54 2.58 10.48
C ASP A 54 -5.42 2.97 9.49
N ARG A 55 -4.59 2.01 9.06
CA ARG A 55 -3.39 2.26 8.26
C ARG A 55 -3.48 1.57 6.91
N VAL A 56 -3.04 2.29 5.88
CA VAL A 56 -2.90 1.80 4.50
C VAL A 56 -1.43 1.56 4.22
N TYR A 57 -1.10 0.37 3.74
CA TYR A 57 0.27 -0.06 3.44
C TYR A 57 0.44 -0.15 1.93
N CYS A 58 1.42 0.59 1.40
CA CYS A 58 1.67 0.72 -0.03
C CYS A 58 3.07 0.16 -0.37
N PRO A 59 3.20 -1.11 -0.77
CA PRO A 59 4.47 -1.75 -1.12
C PRO A 59 4.98 -1.36 -2.52
N ASP A 60 6.14 -0.70 -2.60
CA ASP A 60 6.79 -0.40 -3.87
C ASP A 60 7.79 -1.48 -4.32
N ASP A 61 8.15 -1.41 -5.61
CA ASP A 61 9.06 -2.34 -6.31
C ASP A 61 10.47 -2.41 -5.70
N SER A 62 10.88 -1.41 -4.92
CA SER A 62 12.21 -1.43 -4.29
C SER A 62 12.27 -2.16 -2.96
N GLY A 63 11.17 -2.78 -2.54
CA GLY A 63 11.10 -3.44 -1.24
C GLY A 63 10.69 -2.53 -0.10
N THR A 64 10.30 -1.29 -0.40
CA THR A 64 9.83 -0.34 0.61
C THR A 64 8.31 -0.35 0.70
N THR A 65 7.79 -0.64 1.89
CA THR A 65 6.37 -0.48 2.21
C THR A 65 6.15 0.85 2.91
N HIS A 66 5.42 1.75 2.26
CA HIS A 66 5.03 3.05 2.81
C HIS A 66 3.76 2.89 3.64
N ILE A 67 3.73 3.49 4.83
CA ILE A 67 2.60 3.38 5.76
C ILE A 67 1.91 4.73 5.83
N LEU A 68 0.63 4.76 5.51
CA LEU A 68 -0.20 5.96 5.49
C LEU A 68 -1.30 5.87 6.55
N GLN A 69 -1.70 7.01 7.06
CA GLN A 69 -2.94 7.14 7.82
C GLN A 69 -4.14 7.01 6.88
N GLY A 70 -5.11 6.17 7.24
CA GLY A 70 -6.41 6.10 6.58
C GLY A 70 -7.26 7.36 6.81
N GLY A 71 -8.24 7.59 5.95
CA GLY A 71 -9.09 8.77 5.92
C GLY A 71 -8.72 9.83 4.87
N PRO A 72 -9.42 10.98 4.92
CA PRO A 72 -9.40 12.01 3.88
C PRO A 72 -8.19 12.96 3.96
N ALA A 73 -7.32 12.81 4.96
CA ALA A 73 -6.11 13.61 5.11
C ALA A 73 -4.87 12.80 4.74
N PHE A 74 -4.09 13.29 3.77
CA PHE A 74 -2.84 12.64 3.39
C PHE A 74 -1.79 12.79 4.49
N LYS A 75 -1.38 11.68 5.09
CA LYS A 75 -0.32 11.63 6.11
C LYS A 75 0.49 10.34 6.02
N VAL A 76 1.80 10.48 5.82
CA VAL A 76 2.76 9.37 5.90
C VAL A 76 3.12 9.14 7.37
N LEU A 77 2.92 7.92 7.85
CA LEU A 77 3.24 7.50 9.22
C LEU A 77 4.66 6.93 9.34
N GLY A 78 5.16 6.32 8.26
CA GLY A 78 6.49 5.72 8.25
C GLY A 78 6.71 4.84 7.02
N LYS A 79 7.82 4.10 7.05
CA LYS A 79 8.17 3.11 6.02
C LYS A 79 8.95 1.94 6.63
N ASN A 80 8.78 0.76 6.04
CA ASN A 80 9.62 -0.41 6.30
C ASN A 80 10.29 -0.82 4.99
N THR A 81 11.54 -1.28 5.05
CA THR A 81 12.29 -1.70 3.87
C THR A 81 12.84 -3.11 4.06
N ILE A 82 12.62 -3.96 3.06
CA ILE A 82 13.32 -5.22 2.85
C ILE A 82 14.18 -5.04 1.60
N GLU A 83 15.44 -5.47 1.61
CA GLU A 83 16.39 -5.27 0.50
C GLU A 83 16.15 -6.23 -0.69
N GLU A 84 14.88 -6.47 -1.03
CA GLU A 84 14.44 -7.32 -2.13
C GLU A 84 13.20 -6.73 -2.82
N ARG A 85 13.02 -7.03 -4.11
CA ARG A 85 11.85 -6.53 -4.86
C ARG A 85 10.55 -7.15 -4.35
N ILE A 86 9.51 -6.34 -4.20
CA ILE A 86 8.16 -6.78 -3.80
C ILE A 86 7.18 -6.61 -4.98
N TRP A 87 6.67 -7.73 -5.49
CA TRP A 87 5.61 -7.77 -6.51
C TRP A 87 4.32 -8.44 -6.03
N SER A 88 4.32 -8.97 -4.79
CA SER A 88 3.17 -9.63 -4.21
C SER A 88 2.54 -8.81 -3.09
N THR A 89 1.22 -8.90 -2.98
CA THR A 89 0.47 -8.38 -1.83
C THR A 89 0.68 -9.30 -0.63
N ALA A 90 0.85 -8.73 0.56
CA ALA A 90 0.99 -9.50 1.80
C ALA A 90 -0.24 -10.38 2.09
N ALA A 91 -0.02 -11.55 2.68
CA ALA A 91 -1.07 -12.46 3.15
C ALA A 91 -1.03 -12.56 4.68
N PHE A 92 -2.19 -12.66 5.32
CA PHE A 92 -2.30 -12.74 6.78
C PHE A 92 -2.96 -14.06 7.17
N ALA A 93 -2.27 -14.85 7.99
CA ALA A 93 -2.78 -16.12 8.50
C ALA A 93 -2.05 -16.51 9.79
N ASN A 94 -2.72 -17.25 10.67
CA ASN A 94 -2.12 -17.85 11.87
C ASN A 94 -1.34 -16.86 12.76
N GLY A 95 -1.80 -15.60 12.87
CA GLY A 95 -1.14 -14.57 13.68
C GLY A 95 0.15 -14.00 13.07
N ALA A 96 0.44 -14.28 11.80
CA ALA A 96 1.60 -13.77 11.09
C ALA A 96 1.23 -13.10 9.76
N MET A 97 2.12 -12.22 9.31
CA MET A 97 2.12 -11.66 7.97
C MET A 97 3.15 -12.39 7.10
N TYR A 98 2.71 -12.86 5.94
CA TYR A 98 3.56 -13.50 4.95
C TYR A 98 3.76 -12.57 3.75
N LEU A 99 5.00 -12.33 3.38
CA LEU A 99 5.36 -11.44 2.28
C LEU A 99 6.31 -12.16 1.32
N ARG A 100 5.85 -12.38 0.09
CA ARG A 100 6.67 -12.96 -0.98
C ARG A 100 7.38 -11.85 -1.74
N THR A 101 8.70 -11.80 -1.65
CA THR A 101 9.54 -10.96 -2.51
C THR A 101 9.82 -11.71 -3.82
N VAL A 102 10.69 -11.22 -4.69
CA VAL A 102 11.13 -11.96 -5.87
C VAL A 102 11.92 -13.21 -5.48
N ASP A 103 12.75 -13.13 -4.45
CA ASP A 103 13.74 -14.18 -4.13
C ASP A 103 13.37 -14.99 -2.87
N SER A 104 12.65 -14.39 -1.92
CA SER A 104 12.35 -14.98 -0.62
C SER A 104 10.85 -14.99 -0.25
N LEU A 105 10.48 -15.78 0.76
CA LEU A 105 9.20 -15.70 1.45
C LEU A 105 9.46 -15.37 2.92
N TYR A 106 9.01 -14.20 3.36
CA TYR A 106 9.15 -13.73 4.73
C TYR A 106 7.92 -14.10 5.56
N CYS A 107 8.15 -14.48 6.82
CA CYS A 107 7.13 -14.60 7.86
C CYS A 107 7.44 -13.58 8.95
N ILE A 108 6.53 -12.65 9.19
CA ILE A 108 6.67 -11.57 10.16
C ILE A 108 5.59 -11.76 11.22
N ALA A 109 6.02 -12.06 12.45
CA ALA A 109 5.18 -12.32 13.61
C ALA A 109 5.66 -11.47 14.81
N PRO A 110 4.83 -11.29 15.86
CA PRO A 110 5.20 -10.55 17.08
C PRO A 110 6.46 -11.05 17.76
#